data_AF-A0AAD1W413-F1
#
_entry.id   AF-A0AAD1W413-F1
#
_cell.length_a   1.000
_cell.length_b   1.000
_cell.length_c   1.000
_cell.angle_alpha   90.00
_cell.angle_beta   90.00
_cell.angle_gamma   90.00
#
_symmetry.space_group_name_H-M   'P 1'
#
loop_
_entity.id
_entity.type
_entity.pdbx_description
1 polymer ?
#
loop_
_entity_poly.entity_id
_entity_poly.type
_entity_poly.pdbx_seq_one_letter_code
_entity_poly.pdbx_strand_id
1 'polypeptide(L)'
;MAPASPGDSSSDSQTQGSPRGESLTQIASEVDKISANMLSSADKAEMLAEIRTAIREEVMEVRKDLTALEHRVEALEADKAQAVQHQHATDTATTRQDLFTHILGDRAPEDYGIERAHRVLRPLSPEGPPRDVICCLLSYALKDDIMRAARNQQNIAFRDGQVSLYQDLSALTLDARRALRPVNAILRERTIPYKWGFPFSLQAKVGPTWHIIRWPADVPRFIQATSLPTVTVSNWVLERQPHHPWAASDRPGMGLTGSGFRQGWPGQPRRIIDSYEPGPLSPIRHPNC
;
A
#
# COMPACT_ATOMS: atom_id res chain seq x y z
N MET A 1 -109.31 55.95 18.01
CA MET A 1 -110.13 54.79 18.42
C MET A 1 -109.52 53.56 17.79
N ALA A 2 -109.02 52.62 18.60
CA ALA A 2 -108.71 51.25 18.15
C ALA A 2 -110.04 50.47 17.93
N PRO A 3 -110.10 49.32 17.23
CA PRO A 3 -109.48 48.07 17.74
C PRO A 3 -108.96 47.02 16.72
N ALA A 4 -108.10 46.15 17.27
CA ALA A 4 -107.85 44.69 17.08
C ALA A 4 -108.98 43.85 16.43
N SER A 5 -108.82 42.65 15.84
CA SER A 5 -107.77 41.63 15.57
C SER A 5 -108.37 40.61 14.52
N PRO A 6 -108.03 39.31 14.46
CA PRO A 6 -106.92 38.64 13.75
C PRO A 6 -107.39 37.57 12.72
N GLY A 7 -106.48 36.86 12.05
CA GLY A 7 -106.82 35.66 11.26
C GLY A 7 -105.63 34.94 10.63
N ASP A 8 -105.28 33.79 11.19
CA ASP A 8 -104.39 32.75 10.66
C ASP A 8 -104.88 32.19 9.31
N SER A 9 -103.95 31.73 8.45
CA SER A 9 -104.10 30.51 7.63
C SER A 9 -102.79 30.15 6.91
N SER A 10 -102.29 28.95 7.20
CA SER A 10 -101.22 28.23 6.50
C SER A 10 -101.49 28.02 5.00
N SER A 11 -100.42 27.93 4.21
CA SER A 11 -100.42 27.13 2.98
C SER A 11 -99.02 26.56 2.73
N ASP A 12 -98.98 25.24 2.52
CA ASP A 12 -97.82 24.42 2.20
C ASP A 12 -97.02 24.89 0.99
N SER A 13 -95.71 24.66 1.03
CA SER A 13 -94.91 24.48 -0.18
C SER A 13 -93.81 23.45 0.04
N GLN A 14 -94.08 22.23 -0.43
CA GLN A 14 -93.07 21.22 -0.71
C GLN A 14 -91.98 21.83 -1.60
N THR A 15 -90.75 21.92 -1.08
CA THR A 15 -89.57 22.24 -1.89
C THR A 15 -88.77 20.95 -2.09
N GLN A 16 -88.65 20.56 -3.35
CA GLN A 16 -87.88 19.43 -3.83
C GLN A 16 -86.42 19.51 -3.38
N GLY A 17 -85.87 18.39 -2.91
CA GLY A 17 -84.50 18.24 -2.47
C GLY A 17 -83.50 18.58 -3.57
N SER A 18 -82.55 19.46 -3.26
CA SER A 18 -81.46 19.90 -4.13
C SER A 18 -80.20 19.05 -3.87
N PRO A 19 -79.53 18.50 -4.90
CA PRO A 19 -78.34 17.64 -4.77
C PRO A 19 -77.08 18.39 -4.27
N ARG A 20 -77.19 19.70 -3.98
CA ARG A 20 -76.12 20.50 -3.39
C ARG A 20 -75.88 20.22 -1.91
N GLY A 21 -76.90 19.77 -1.17
CA GLY A 21 -76.79 19.50 0.27
C GLY A 21 -75.86 18.32 0.58
N GLU A 22 -75.98 17.22 -0.16
CA GLU A 22 -75.19 16.00 0.04
C GLU A 22 -73.73 16.16 -0.38
N SER A 23 -73.46 16.97 -1.42
CA SER A 23 -72.09 17.28 -1.86
C SER A 23 -71.35 18.16 -0.84
N LEU A 24 -72.03 19.10 -0.18
CA LEU A 24 -71.43 19.96 0.83
C LEU A 24 -71.15 19.21 2.14
N THR A 25 -72.02 18.28 2.55
CA THR A 25 -71.78 17.46 3.74
C THR A 25 -70.65 16.45 3.51
N GLN A 26 -70.54 15.90 2.30
CA GLN A 26 -69.41 15.02 1.95
C GLN A 26 -68.09 15.79 1.95
N ILE A 27 -68.03 16.98 1.35
CA ILE A 27 -66.84 17.85 1.37
C ILE A 27 -66.51 18.27 2.81
N ALA A 28 -67.50 18.64 3.63
CA ALA A 28 -67.26 18.97 5.04
C ALA A 28 -66.67 17.78 5.81
N SER A 29 -67.20 16.57 5.60
CA SER A 29 -66.65 15.36 6.22
C SER A 29 -65.23 15.03 5.75
N GLU A 30 -64.89 15.34 4.49
CA GLU A 30 -63.53 15.18 3.97
C GLU A 30 -62.58 16.24 4.53
N VAL A 31 -63.03 17.48 4.68
CA VAL A 31 -62.27 18.56 5.31
C VAL A 31 -62.00 18.25 6.79
N ASP A 32 -62.96 17.69 7.52
CA ASP A 32 -62.77 17.27 8.91
C ASP A 32 -61.78 16.10 9.02
N LYS A 33 -61.85 15.12 8.11
CA LYS A 33 -60.87 14.02 8.03
C LYS A 33 -59.47 14.53 7.67
N ILE A 34 -59.36 15.47 6.74
CA ILE A 34 -58.10 16.10 6.34
C ILE A 34 -57.54 16.93 7.49
N SER A 35 -58.39 17.67 8.20
CA SER A 35 -57.99 18.50 9.35
C SER A 35 -57.57 17.65 10.54
N ALA A 36 -58.23 16.51 10.78
CA ALA A 36 -57.84 15.54 11.80
C ALA A 36 -56.52 14.82 11.47
N ASN A 37 -56.18 14.68 10.18
CA ASN A 37 -54.91 14.11 9.72
C ASN A 37 -53.79 15.15 9.60
N MET A 38 -54.09 16.44 9.70
CA MET A 38 -53.09 17.50 9.72
C MET A 38 -52.55 17.67 11.13
N LEU A 39 -51.26 17.37 11.32
CA LEU A 39 -50.52 17.74 12.54
C LEU A 39 -50.74 19.22 12.82
N SER A 40 -51.15 19.54 14.05
CA SER A 40 -51.35 20.90 14.49
C SER A 40 -50.04 21.69 14.34
N SER A 41 -50.14 23.01 14.18
CA SER A 41 -48.95 23.87 14.18
C SER A 41 -48.14 23.72 15.48
N ALA A 42 -48.79 23.30 16.57
CA ALA A 42 -48.13 22.99 17.84
C ALA A 42 -47.28 21.71 17.74
N ASP A 43 -47.84 20.61 17.22
CA ASP A 43 -47.16 19.32 17.09
C ASP A 43 -45.93 19.41 16.16
N LYS A 44 -46.03 20.19 15.08
CA LYS A 44 -44.88 20.47 14.20
C LYS A 44 -43.79 21.25 14.92
N ALA A 45 -44.16 22.19 15.80
CA ALA A 45 -43.19 22.96 16.58
C ALA A 45 -42.47 22.08 17.61
N GLU A 46 -43.19 21.12 18.21
CA GLU A 46 -42.63 20.14 19.14
C GLU A 46 -41.65 19.19 18.43
N MET A 47 -42.04 18.59 17.30
CA MET A 47 -41.15 17.75 16.50
C MET A 47 -39.89 18.50 16.02
N LEU A 48 -40.03 19.77 15.61
CA LEU A 48 -38.87 20.60 15.23
C LEU A 48 -37.99 20.93 16.45
N ALA A 49 -38.55 21.03 17.65
CA ALA A 49 -37.79 21.24 18.88
C ALA A 49 -36.98 19.97 19.23
N GLU A 50 -37.57 18.78 19.11
CA GLU A 50 -36.91 17.49 19.33
C GLU A 50 -35.78 17.23 18.31
N ILE A 51 -36.03 17.49 17.02
CA ILE A 51 -35.00 17.39 15.98
C ILE A 51 -33.86 18.38 16.27
N ARG A 52 -34.19 19.60 16.70
CA ARG A 52 -33.20 20.61 17.05
C ARG A 52 -32.37 20.21 18.27
N THR A 53 -32.94 19.56 19.28
CA THR A 53 -32.18 19.06 20.42
C THR A 53 -31.28 17.90 20.01
N ALA A 54 -31.78 16.94 19.24
CA ALA A 54 -30.97 15.83 18.72
C ALA A 54 -29.78 16.33 17.87
N ILE A 55 -30.01 17.27 16.95
CA ILE A 55 -28.93 17.87 16.15
C ILE A 55 -27.89 18.57 17.03
N ARG A 56 -28.31 19.26 18.09
CA ARG A 56 -27.36 19.92 19.00
C ARG A 56 -26.51 18.89 19.75
N GLU A 57 -27.10 17.80 20.21
CA GLU A 57 -26.37 16.73 20.89
C GLU A 57 -25.33 16.09 19.97
N GLU A 58 -25.72 15.75 18.74
CA GLU A 58 -24.80 15.22 17.72
C GLU A 58 -23.67 16.22 17.39
N VAL A 59 -23.97 17.51 17.26
CA VAL A 59 -22.95 18.55 17.03
C VAL A 59 -22.01 18.68 18.24
N MET A 60 -22.50 18.49 19.46
CA MET A 60 -21.63 18.49 20.66
C MET A 60 -20.70 17.29 20.68
N GLU A 61 -21.19 16.09 20.33
CA GLU A 61 -20.35 14.89 20.33
C GLU A 61 -19.28 14.96 19.23
N VAL A 62 -19.65 15.42 18.02
CA VAL A 62 -18.67 15.64 16.92
C VAL A 62 -17.61 16.65 17.32
N ARG A 63 -17.96 17.72 18.03
CA ARG A 63 -16.96 18.71 18.51
C ARG A 63 -16.00 18.11 19.52
N LYS A 64 -16.49 17.24 20.41
CA LYS A 64 -15.66 16.53 21.39
C LYS A 64 -14.72 15.54 20.72
N ASP A 65 -15.18 14.83 19.69
CA ASP A 65 -14.32 13.95 18.90
C ASP A 65 -13.26 14.74 18.13
N LEU A 66 -13.61 15.91 17.60
CA LEU A 66 -12.66 16.78 16.90
C LEU A 66 -11.53 17.24 17.84
N THR A 67 -11.85 17.74 19.03
CA THR A 67 -10.82 18.17 19.99
C THR A 67 -9.96 16.99 20.47
N ALA A 68 -10.56 15.82 20.69
CA ALA A 68 -9.81 14.61 21.00
C ALA A 68 -8.85 14.20 19.87
N LEU A 69 -9.27 14.36 18.61
CA LEU A 69 -8.43 14.07 17.45
C LEU A 69 -7.32 15.10 17.27
N GLU A 70 -7.60 16.39 17.47
CA GLU A 70 -6.62 17.48 17.46
C GLU A 70 -5.49 17.20 18.47
N HIS A 71 -5.83 16.89 19.72
CA HIS A 71 -4.83 16.54 20.74
C HIS A 71 -4.01 15.29 20.39
N ARG A 72 -4.63 14.30 19.75
CA ARG A 72 -3.91 13.11 19.28
C ARG A 72 -2.95 13.44 18.15
N VAL A 73 -3.34 14.32 17.23
CA VAL A 73 -2.47 14.78 16.14
C VAL A 73 -1.30 15.57 16.72
N GLU A 74 -1.56 16.52 17.63
CA GLU A 74 -0.50 17.29 18.30
C GLU A 74 0.50 16.39 19.03
N ALA A 75 0.02 15.37 19.76
CA ALA A 75 0.88 14.40 20.42
C ALA A 75 1.74 13.60 19.42
N LEU A 76 1.13 13.13 18.33
CA LEU A 76 1.86 12.41 17.27
C LEU A 76 2.88 13.29 16.55
N GLU A 77 2.58 14.58 16.36
CA GLU A 77 3.51 15.54 15.76
C GLU A 77 4.69 15.84 16.69
N ALA A 78 4.44 15.98 18.00
CA ALA A 78 5.48 16.12 19.01
C ALA A 78 6.40 14.89 19.06
N ASP A 79 5.81 13.69 19.10
CA ASP A 79 6.56 12.41 19.07
C ASP A 79 7.41 12.29 17.80
N LYS A 80 6.86 12.68 16.64
CA LYS A 80 7.58 12.70 15.37
C LYS A 80 8.73 13.71 15.41
N ALA A 81 8.52 14.91 15.92
CA ALA A 81 9.56 15.95 16.02
C ALA A 81 10.71 15.48 16.92
N GLN A 82 10.39 14.89 18.07
CA GLN A 82 11.39 14.32 18.98
C GLN A 82 12.15 13.15 18.33
N ALA A 83 11.45 12.25 17.63
CA ALA A 83 12.08 11.14 16.91
C ALA A 83 13.05 11.63 15.82
N VAL A 84 12.69 12.69 15.09
CA VAL A 84 13.54 13.32 14.07
C VAL A 84 14.78 13.96 14.71
N GLN A 85 14.62 14.69 15.83
CA GLN A 85 15.77 15.30 16.53
C GLN A 85 16.79 14.25 17.02
N HIS A 86 16.33 13.16 17.64
CA HIS A 86 17.22 12.08 18.08
C HIS A 86 17.87 11.33 16.88
N GLN A 87 17.19 11.29 15.74
CA GLN A 87 17.73 10.70 14.51
C GLN A 87 18.87 11.53 13.91
N HIS A 88 18.76 12.87 13.95
CA HIS A 88 19.83 13.77 13.48
C HIS A 88 21.06 13.80 14.40
N ALA A 89 20.88 13.59 15.70
CA ALA A 89 21.98 13.64 16.67
C ALA A 89 23.01 12.50 16.53
N THR A 90 22.67 11.39 15.84
CA THR A 90 23.53 10.20 15.76
C THR A 90 23.85 9.72 14.34
N ASP A 91 23.13 10.19 13.32
CA ASP A 91 23.24 9.66 11.95
C ASP A 91 23.29 10.79 10.92
N THR A 92 24.41 11.52 10.92
CA THR A 92 24.67 12.58 9.96
C THR A 92 24.91 11.98 8.57
N ALA A 93 24.53 12.70 7.51
CA ALA A 93 24.83 12.31 6.13
C ALA A 93 26.32 12.02 5.91
N THR A 94 27.19 12.70 6.65
CA THR A 94 28.64 12.48 6.67
C THR A 94 29.01 11.07 7.12
N THR A 95 28.35 10.51 8.16
CA THR A 95 28.65 9.15 8.65
C THR A 95 28.40 8.08 7.59
N ARG A 96 27.38 8.27 6.74
CA ARG A 96 27.07 7.34 5.63
C ARG A 96 28.08 7.44 4.50
N GLN A 97 28.49 8.66 4.16
CA GLN A 97 29.53 8.89 3.15
C GLN A 97 30.87 8.33 3.63
N ASP A 98 31.25 8.57 4.89
CA ASP A 98 32.45 8.01 5.51
C ASP A 98 32.47 6.48 5.41
N LEU A 99 31.32 5.82 5.69
CA LEU A 99 31.19 4.37 5.57
C LEU A 99 31.39 3.91 4.12
N PHE A 100 30.76 4.56 3.15
CA PHE A 100 30.94 4.19 1.74
C PHE A 100 32.37 4.44 1.26
N THR A 101 33.01 5.52 1.71
CA THR A 101 34.42 5.81 1.43
C THR A 101 35.32 4.75 2.03
N HIS A 102 35.05 4.32 3.26
CA HIS A 102 35.75 3.21 3.89
C HIS A 102 35.62 1.90 3.10
N ILE A 103 34.43 1.61 2.57
CA ILE A 103 34.18 0.40 1.77
C ILE A 103 34.86 0.47 0.39
N LEU A 104 34.82 1.63 -0.28
CA LEU A 104 35.34 1.80 -1.63
C LEU A 104 36.85 2.10 -1.70
N GLY A 105 37.42 2.66 -0.62
CA GLY A 105 38.81 3.10 -0.58
C GLY A 105 39.12 4.11 -1.70
N ASP A 106 40.19 3.87 -2.45
CA ASP A 106 40.65 4.74 -3.55
C ASP A 106 39.64 4.89 -4.71
N ARG A 107 38.60 4.04 -4.74
CA ARG A 107 37.53 4.10 -5.76
C ARG A 107 36.35 4.97 -5.32
N ALA A 108 36.44 5.60 -4.15
CA ALA A 108 35.41 6.48 -3.64
C ALA A 108 35.22 7.69 -4.59
N PRO A 109 33.98 7.99 -5.03
CA PRO A 109 33.71 9.21 -5.77
C PRO A 109 33.73 10.44 -4.84
N GLU A 110 33.85 11.63 -5.43
CA GLU A 110 33.73 12.90 -4.70
C GLU A 110 32.29 13.11 -4.19
N ASP A 111 31.28 12.66 -4.94
CA ASP A 111 29.87 12.71 -4.55
C ASP A 111 29.20 11.34 -4.72
N TYR A 112 28.45 10.95 -3.70
CA TYR A 112 27.68 9.71 -3.65
C TYR A 112 26.27 9.84 -4.24
N GLY A 113 25.77 11.06 -4.46
CA GLY A 113 24.41 11.29 -4.96
C GLY A 113 23.36 10.62 -4.07
N ILE A 114 23.43 10.84 -2.75
CA ILE A 114 22.46 10.29 -1.79
C ILE A 114 21.19 11.13 -1.85
N GLU A 115 20.13 10.60 -2.44
CA GLU A 115 18.83 11.27 -2.54
C GLU A 115 18.15 11.37 -1.16
N ARG A 116 18.14 10.26 -0.43
CA ARG A 116 17.46 10.14 0.86
C ARG A 116 18.19 9.14 1.73
N ALA A 117 18.37 9.45 3.00
CA ALA A 117 18.54 8.38 3.97
C ALA A 117 17.93 8.72 5.32
N HIS A 118 17.46 7.66 5.97
CA HIS A 118 16.74 7.73 7.21
C HIS A 118 16.79 6.35 7.88
N ARG A 119 16.60 6.32 9.19
CA ARG A 119 16.41 5.07 9.94
C ARG A 119 15.00 4.54 9.72
N VAL A 120 14.86 3.22 9.77
CA VAL A 120 13.57 2.53 9.69
C VAL A 120 12.65 3.02 10.82
N LEU A 121 11.40 3.28 10.47
CA LEU A 121 10.37 3.72 11.42
C LEU A 121 9.86 2.52 12.24
N ARG A 122 10.65 2.11 13.23
CA ARG A 122 10.28 1.15 14.28
C ARG A 122 10.34 1.85 15.64
N PRO A 123 9.49 1.46 16.63
CA PRO A 123 9.65 1.89 18.01
C PRO A 123 11.09 1.70 18.48
N LEU A 124 11.61 2.70 19.20
CA LEU A 124 12.96 2.64 19.76
C LEU A 124 12.96 1.61 20.89
N SER A 125 13.80 0.58 20.76
CA SER A 125 14.07 -0.34 21.85
C SER A 125 15.33 0.15 22.59
N PRO A 126 15.27 0.51 23.88
CA PRO A 126 16.43 1.01 24.62
C PRO A 126 17.53 -0.04 24.80
N GLU A 127 17.16 -1.32 24.84
CA GLU A 127 18.08 -2.46 25.01
C GLU A 127 18.37 -3.20 23.68
N GLY A 128 17.74 -2.76 22.59
CA GLY A 128 17.85 -3.41 21.28
C GLY A 128 19.02 -2.90 20.44
N PRO A 129 19.34 -3.59 19.32
CA PRO A 129 20.29 -3.07 18.36
C PRO A 129 19.80 -1.73 17.78
N PRO A 130 20.74 -0.85 17.34
CA PRO A 130 20.38 0.38 16.63
C PRO A 130 19.48 0.09 15.43
N ARG A 131 18.53 1.00 15.14
CA ARG A 131 17.63 0.87 13.99
C ARG A 131 18.40 0.89 12.68
N ASP A 132 18.04 0.00 11.76
CA ASP A 132 18.62 -0.04 10.41
C ASP A 132 18.47 1.31 9.69
N VAL A 133 19.42 1.62 8.81
CA VAL A 133 19.42 2.82 7.97
C VAL A 133 19.09 2.44 6.54
N ILE A 134 18.09 3.09 5.96
CA ILE A 134 17.75 2.98 4.55
C ILE A 134 18.42 4.13 3.81
N CYS A 135 19.32 3.81 2.88
CA CYS A 135 19.99 4.76 2.00
C CYS A 135 19.52 4.59 0.55
N CYS A 136 19.04 5.68 -0.06
CA CYS A 136 18.65 5.77 -1.45
C CYS A 136 19.73 6.53 -2.23
N LEU A 137 20.36 5.84 -3.19
CA LEU A 137 21.38 6.38 -4.07
C LEU A 137 20.77 6.66 -5.44
N LEU A 138 21.11 7.80 -6.03
CA LEU A 138 20.67 8.19 -7.37
C LEU A 138 21.29 7.28 -8.46
N SER A 139 22.51 6.81 -8.24
CA SER A 139 23.23 5.95 -9.19
C SER A 139 23.13 4.46 -8.82
N TYR A 140 22.46 3.68 -9.68
CA TYR A 140 22.41 2.22 -9.54
C TYR A 140 23.80 1.59 -9.65
N ALA A 141 24.67 2.11 -10.53
CA ALA A 141 26.01 1.57 -10.73
C ALA A 141 26.85 1.71 -9.45
N LEU A 142 26.84 2.90 -8.86
CA LEU A 142 27.54 3.17 -7.59
C LEU A 142 27.01 2.28 -6.46
N LYS A 143 25.68 2.12 -6.37
CA LYS A 143 25.06 1.19 -5.43
C LYS A 143 25.60 -0.24 -5.62
N ASP A 144 25.67 -0.74 -6.85
CA ASP A 144 26.16 -2.09 -7.13
C ASP A 144 27.64 -2.25 -6.78
N ASP A 145 28.46 -1.25 -7.05
CA ASP A 145 29.89 -1.24 -6.71
C ASP A 145 30.12 -1.26 -5.20
N ILE A 146 29.40 -0.42 -4.44
CA ILE A 146 29.42 -0.45 -2.97
C ILE A 146 28.99 -1.82 -2.45
N MET A 147 27.88 -2.36 -2.95
CA MET A 147 27.38 -3.68 -2.54
C MET A 147 28.32 -4.83 -2.91
N ARG A 148 29.11 -4.68 -3.98
CA ARG A 148 30.12 -5.66 -4.38
C ARG A 148 31.36 -5.57 -3.50
N ALA A 149 31.87 -4.37 -3.25
CA ALA A 149 32.98 -4.13 -2.34
C ALA A 149 32.67 -4.64 -0.92
N ALA A 150 31.49 -4.31 -0.40
CA ALA A 150 31.00 -4.78 0.89
C ALA A 150 30.97 -6.32 1.00
N ARG A 151 30.46 -7.01 -0.02
CA ARG A 151 30.42 -8.49 -0.04
C ARG A 151 31.81 -9.13 -0.08
N ASN A 152 32.76 -8.49 -0.76
CA ASN A 152 34.13 -8.99 -0.84
C ASN A 152 34.87 -8.82 0.49
N GLN A 153 34.56 -7.77 1.25
CA GLN A 153 35.15 -7.54 2.58
C GLN A 153 34.60 -8.49 3.65
N GLN A 154 33.36 -8.98 3.50
CA GLN A 154 32.60 -9.87 4.41
C GLN A 154 32.33 -9.34 5.83
N ASN A 155 33.30 -8.70 6.48
CA ASN A 155 33.20 -8.13 7.81
C ASN A 155 33.69 -6.67 7.79
N ILE A 156 32.75 -5.74 7.68
CA ILE A 156 33.06 -4.31 7.55
C ILE A 156 33.13 -3.72 8.97
N ALA A 157 34.35 -3.55 9.46
CA ALA A 157 34.61 -2.83 10.70
C ALA A 157 34.60 -1.32 10.40
N PHE A 158 33.66 -0.59 10.99
CA PHE A 158 33.53 0.84 10.80
C PHE A 158 33.38 1.53 12.14
N ARG A 159 34.32 2.45 12.45
CA ARG A 159 34.48 3.05 13.78
C ARG A 159 34.63 1.95 14.83
N ASP A 160 33.75 1.91 15.84
CA ASP A 160 33.81 0.97 16.96
C ASP A 160 32.90 -0.26 16.77
N GLY A 161 32.32 -0.46 15.58
CA GLY A 161 31.32 -1.48 15.33
C GLY A 161 31.49 -2.26 14.03
N GLN A 162 30.77 -3.38 13.94
CA GLN A 162 30.62 -4.13 12.69
C GLN A 162 29.33 -3.70 12.00
N VAL A 163 29.44 -3.41 10.70
CA VAL A 163 28.31 -2.97 9.88
C VAL A 163 28.06 -3.99 8.77
N SER A 164 26.78 -4.27 8.50
CA SER A 164 26.37 -5.14 7.41
C SER A 164 25.52 -4.35 6.41
N LEU A 165 25.80 -4.53 5.12
CA LEU A 165 25.06 -3.89 4.04
C LEU A 165 24.18 -4.94 3.33
N TYR A 166 22.90 -4.61 3.19
CA TYR A 166 21.92 -5.44 2.50
C TYR A 166 21.16 -4.64 1.46
N GLN A 167 20.70 -5.32 0.42
CA GLN A 167 19.78 -4.73 -0.55
C GLN A 167 18.39 -4.64 0.07
N ASP A 168 17.72 -3.50 -0.13
CA ASP A 168 16.31 -3.35 0.20
C ASP A 168 15.45 -4.19 -0.76
N LEU A 169 14.77 -5.19 -0.22
CA LEU A 169 13.96 -6.16 -0.97
C LEU A 169 12.56 -6.22 -0.36
N SER A 170 11.56 -6.37 -1.22
CA SER A 170 10.18 -6.51 -0.78
C SER A 170 9.97 -7.75 0.10
N ALA A 171 9.00 -7.69 1.01
CA ALA A 171 8.64 -8.81 1.88
C ALA A 171 8.37 -10.09 1.07
N LEU A 172 7.63 -9.99 -0.03
CA LEU A 172 7.36 -11.10 -0.95
C LEU A 172 8.64 -11.75 -1.50
N THR A 173 9.64 -10.94 -1.86
CA THR A 173 10.93 -11.44 -2.34
C THR A 173 11.68 -12.16 -1.22
N LEU A 174 11.68 -11.60 -0.02
CA LEU A 174 12.29 -12.21 1.15
C LEU A 174 11.61 -13.53 1.52
N ASP A 175 10.28 -13.60 1.46
CA ASP A 175 9.51 -14.82 1.67
C ASP A 175 9.82 -15.91 0.66
N ALA A 176 9.87 -15.56 -0.62
CA ALA A 176 10.30 -16.50 -1.66
C ALA A 176 11.74 -17.01 -1.41
N ARG A 177 12.67 -16.13 -0.96
CA ARG A 177 14.04 -16.55 -0.60
C ARG A 177 14.06 -17.44 0.63
N ARG A 178 13.17 -17.18 1.62
CA ARG A 178 12.99 -18.02 2.81
C ARG A 178 12.47 -19.41 2.44
N ALA A 179 11.51 -19.51 1.53
CA ALA A 179 10.97 -20.78 1.07
C ALA A 179 12.05 -21.68 0.43
N LEU A 180 13.01 -21.09 -0.30
CA LEU A 180 14.14 -21.81 -0.90
C LEU A 180 15.32 -22.07 0.06
N ARG A 181 15.21 -21.78 1.36
CA ARG A 181 16.28 -22.12 2.34
C ARG A 181 16.72 -23.58 2.30
N PRO A 182 15.82 -24.58 2.23
CA PRO A 182 16.23 -25.99 2.17
C PRO A 182 17.07 -26.29 0.92
N VAL A 183 16.72 -25.71 -0.24
CA VAL A 183 17.49 -25.86 -1.48
C VAL A 183 18.88 -25.24 -1.32
N ASN A 184 18.98 -24.05 -0.73
CA ASN A 184 20.26 -23.38 -0.50
C ASN A 184 21.17 -24.14 0.46
N ALA A 185 20.61 -24.78 1.49
CA ALA A 185 21.39 -25.59 2.43
C ALA A 185 22.11 -26.73 1.68
N ILE A 186 21.39 -27.45 0.83
CA ILE A 186 21.98 -28.57 0.08
C ILE A 186 22.95 -28.08 -1.00
N LEU A 187 22.67 -26.95 -1.66
CA LEU A 187 23.61 -26.33 -2.60
C LEU A 187 24.95 -25.99 -1.89
N ARG A 188 24.89 -25.49 -0.66
CA ARG A 188 26.09 -25.22 0.16
C ARG A 188 26.81 -26.50 0.58
N GLU A 189 26.09 -27.49 1.08
CA GLU A 189 26.65 -28.79 1.48
C GLU A 189 27.40 -29.47 0.33
N ARG A 190 26.87 -29.35 -0.89
CA ARG A 190 27.48 -29.90 -2.10
C ARG A 190 28.47 -28.97 -2.78
N THR A 191 28.76 -27.81 -2.18
CA THR A 191 29.68 -26.80 -2.71
C THR A 191 29.35 -26.38 -4.15
N ILE A 192 28.06 -26.37 -4.51
CA ILE A 192 27.59 -25.95 -5.84
C ILE A 192 27.54 -24.41 -5.86
N PRO A 193 28.26 -23.73 -6.77
CA PRO A 193 28.22 -22.28 -6.85
C PRO A 193 26.81 -21.81 -7.23
N TYR A 194 26.27 -20.88 -6.46
CA TYR A 194 24.95 -20.32 -6.71
C TYR A 194 24.90 -18.82 -6.44
N LYS A 195 23.92 -18.14 -7.03
CA LYS A 195 23.67 -16.71 -6.84
C LYS A 195 22.19 -16.38 -6.92
N TRP A 196 21.81 -15.28 -6.27
CA TRP A 196 20.50 -14.67 -6.39
C TRP A 196 20.49 -13.65 -7.53
N GLY A 197 19.45 -13.69 -8.35
CA GLY A 197 19.12 -12.65 -9.32
C GLY A 197 18.01 -11.73 -8.82
N PHE A 198 17.96 -10.52 -9.37
CA PHE A 198 16.94 -9.51 -9.09
C PHE A 198 15.73 -9.67 -10.03
N PRO A 199 14.48 -9.41 -9.57
CA PRO A 199 14.10 -9.23 -8.16
C PRO A 199 14.17 -10.55 -7.39
N PHE A 200 13.85 -11.67 -8.05
CA PHE A 200 13.93 -13.00 -7.49
C PHE A 200 14.28 -14.03 -8.57
N SER A 201 15.44 -14.68 -8.43
CA SER A 201 15.75 -15.95 -9.09
C SER A 201 16.89 -16.65 -8.36
N LEU A 202 16.83 -17.96 -8.15
CA LEU A 202 17.97 -18.74 -7.67
C LEU A 202 18.69 -19.36 -8.87
N GLN A 203 19.98 -19.09 -9.05
CA GLN A 203 20.78 -19.63 -10.15
C GLN A 203 21.90 -20.48 -9.58
N ALA A 204 22.06 -21.73 -10.03
CA ALA A 204 23.16 -22.61 -9.63
C ALA A 204 23.93 -23.11 -10.86
N LYS A 205 25.25 -23.21 -10.73
CA LYS A 205 26.14 -23.64 -11.82
C LYS A 205 26.45 -25.12 -11.67
N VAL A 206 26.09 -25.92 -12.68
CA VAL A 206 26.42 -27.34 -12.76
C VAL A 206 27.16 -27.58 -14.07
N GLY A 207 28.46 -27.87 -13.98
CA GLY A 207 29.35 -27.90 -15.13
C GLY A 207 29.39 -26.53 -15.85
N PRO A 208 29.13 -26.47 -17.17
CA PRO A 208 29.11 -25.21 -17.92
C PRO A 208 27.77 -24.47 -17.83
N THR A 209 26.71 -25.12 -17.35
CA THR A 209 25.33 -24.62 -17.47
C THR A 209 24.83 -24.02 -16.17
N TRP A 210 24.10 -22.91 -16.29
CA TRP A 210 23.36 -22.33 -15.18
C TRP A 210 21.91 -22.82 -15.21
N HIS A 211 21.48 -23.42 -14.11
CA HIS A 211 20.08 -23.76 -13.89
C HIS A 211 19.43 -22.68 -13.02
N ILE A 212 18.17 -22.36 -13.30
CA ILE A 212 17.49 -21.21 -12.70
C ILE A 212 16.13 -21.63 -12.16
N ILE A 213 15.81 -21.19 -10.95
CA ILE A 213 14.46 -21.21 -10.38
C ILE A 213 13.93 -19.78 -10.36
N ARG A 214 12.86 -19.50 -11.09
CA ARG A 214 12.10 -18.23 -11.00
C ARG A 214 10.74 -18.43 -10.36
N TRP A 215 10.15 -19.60 -10.58
CA TRP A 215 8.81 -19.94 -10.13
C TRP A 215 8.79 -21.29 -9.40
N PRO A 216 7.78 -21.57 -8.56
CA PRO A 216 7.63 -22.87 -7.90
C PRO A 216 7.64 -24.05 -8.88
N ALA A 217 7.08 -23.86 -10.08
CA ALA A 217 7.06 -24.85 -11.15
C ALA A 217 8.45 -25.22 -11.69
N ASP A 218 9.47 -24.38 -11.50
CA ASP A 218 10.84 -24.65 -11.97
C ASP A 218 11.58 -25.59 -11.01
N VAL A 219 11.11 -25.74 -9.76
CA VAL A 219 11.79 -26.51 -8.71
C VAL A 219 12.07 -27.96 -9.12
N PRO A 220 11.09 -28.75 -9.64
CA PRO A 220 11.34 -30.14 -9.99
C PRO A 220 12.42 -30.29 -11.07
N ARG A 221 12.36 -29.45 -12.12
CA ARG A 221 13.35 -29.43 -13.19
C ARG A 221 14.73 -29.03 -12.67
N PHE A 222 14.78 -28.06 -11.76
CA PHE A 222 16.03 -27.62 -11.17
C PHE A 222 16.66 -28.72 -10.30
N ILE A 223 15.88 -29.39 -9.44
CA ILE A 223 16.35 -30.50 -8.60
C ILE A 223 16.91 -31.61 -9.47
N GLN A 224 16.19 -31.99 -10.53
CA GLN A 224 16.64 -33.01 -11.48
C GLN A 224 17.96 -32.61 -12.16
N ALA A 225 18.05 -31.38 -12.66
CA ALA A 225 19.24 -30.91 -13.38
C ALA A 225 20.47 -30.71 -12.49
N THR A 226 20.26 -30.43 -11.21
CA THR A 226 21.33 -30.26 -10.21
C THR A 226 21.63 -31.53 -9.42
N SER A 227 20.97 -32.64 -9.78
CA SER A 227 21.06 -33.94 -9.11
C SER A 227 20.80 -33.86 -7.60
N LEU A 228 20.03 -32.87 -7.14
CA LEU A 228 19.69 -32.65 -5.73
C LEU A 228 18.68 -33.72 -5.24
N PRO A 229 18.64 -34.03 -3.93
CA PRO A 229 17.58 -34.88 -3.40
C PRO A 229 16.23 -34.16 -3.52
N THR A 230 15.13 -34.91 -3.50
CA THR A 230 13.79 -34.32 -3.52
C THR A 230 13.59 -33.44 -2.29
N VAL A 231 13.34 -32.15 -2.53
CA VAL A 231 13.11 -31.14 -1.49
C VAL A 231 11.71 -30.61 -1.62
N THR A 232 10.96 -30.65 -0.53
CA THR A 232 9.66 -29.98 -0.43
C THR A 232 9.91 -28.50 -0.15
N VAL A 233 9.53 -27.64 -1.09
CA VAL A 233 9.53 -26.18 -0.91
C VAL A 233 8.15 -25.76 -0.43
N SER A 234 8.00 -25.52 0.87
CA SER A 234 6.71 -25.16 1.47
C SER A 234 6.41 -23.66 1.30
N ASN A 235 5.13 -23.33 1.11
CA ASN A 235 4.57 -21.96 1.20
C ASN A 235 5.16 -20.92 0.24
N TRP A 236 5.70 -21.34 -0.91
CA TRP A 236 6.18 -20.39 -1.91
C TRP A 236 5.04 -19.89 -2.80
N VAL A 237 4.51 -18.71 -2.46
CA VAL A 237 3.52 -17.99 -3.28
C VAL A 237 4.21 -16.81 -3.95
N LEU A 238 4.68 -17.00 -5.18
CA LEU A 238 4.84 -15.90 -6.12
C LEU A 238 3.60 -15.94 -7.00
N GLU A 239 2.66 -15.04 -6.72
CA GLU A 239 1.49 -14.85 -7.56
C GLU A 239 1.98 -14.70 -9.01
N ARG A 240 1.54 -15.61 -9.90
CA ARG A 240 1.60 -15.28 -11.33
C ARG A 240 0.79 -14.01 -11.42
N GLN A 241 1.38 -12.87 -11.77
CA GLN A 241 0.55 -11.77 -12.24
C GLN A 241 -0.34 -12.38 -13.33
N PRO A 242 -1.67 -12.42 -13.15
CA PRO A 242 -2.53 -12.90 -14.21
C PRO A 242 -2.20 -12.04 -15.43
N HIS A 243 -2.03 -12.69 -16.57
CA HIS A 243 -2.04 -12.03 -17.86
C HIS A 243 -3.25 -11.08 -17.84
N HIS A 244 -2.98 -9.79 -17.72
CA HIS A 244 -4.06 -8.82 -17.57
C HIS A 244 -4.97 -8.97 -18.79
N PRO A 245 -6.29 -9.19 -18.63
CA PRO A 245 -7.18 -9.55 -19.74
C PRO A 245 -7.36 -8.43 -20.78
N TRP A 246 -6.83 -7.22 -20.56
CA TRP A 246 -6.83 -6.17 -21.57
C TRP A 246 -5.88 -6.45 -22.75
N ALA A 247 -4.91 -7.36 -22.60
CA ALA A 247 -4.00 -7.76 -23.68
C ALA A 247 -4.63 -8.75 -24.69
N ALA A 248 -5.82 -9.28 -24.39
CA ALA A 248 -6.58 -10.17 -25.25
C ALA A 248 -7.97 -9.58 -25.52
N SER A 249 -8.01 -8.41 -26.15
CA SER A 249 -9.18 -8.04 -26.93
C SER A 249 -8.83 -8.18 -28.40
N ASP A 250 -9.22 -9.33 -28.95
CA ASP A 250 -9.55 -9.45 -30.35
C ASP A 250 -10.44 -8.28 -30.72
N ARG A 251 -9.91 -7.35 -31.52
CA ARG A 251 -10.76 -6.40 -32.25
C ARG A 251 -11.37 -7.17 -33.42
N PRO A 252 -12.71 -7.29 -33.50
CA PRO A 252 -13.33 -7.70 -34.74
C PRO A 252 -12.98 -6.66 -35.80
N GLY A 253 -12.58 -7.12 -36.97
CA GLY A 253 -12.14 -6.27 -38.07
C GLY A 253 -13.12 -5.15 -38.37
N MET A 254 -12.64 -3.91 -38.26
CA MET A 254 -13.11 -2.83 -39.09
C MET A 254 -11.90 -2.34 -39.89
N GLY A 255 -11.88 -2.74 -41.17
CA GLY A 255 -10.95 -2.20 -42.13
C GLY A 255 -11.24 -0.72 -42.32
N LEU A 256 -10.25 0.12 -42.05
CA LEU A 256 -10.14 1.43 -42.66
C LEU A 256 -8.67 1.64 -43.03
N THR A 257 -8.47 1.76 -44.34
CA THR A 257 -7.25 2.21 -45.01
C THR A 257 -6.80 3.55 -44.43
N GLY A 258 -5.53 3.69 -44.08
CA GLY A 258 -5.01 4.97 -43.61
C GLY A 258 -3.51 4.93 -43.36
N SER A 259 -2.76 5.34 -44.36
CA SER A 259 -1.32 5.57 -44.32
C SER A 259 -0.88 6.55 -43.24
N GLY A 260 0.24 6.24 -42.59
CA GLY A 260 1.14 7.22 -41.98
C GLY A 260 0.90 7.47 -40.49
N PHE A 261 1.85 7.02 -39.67
CA PHE A 261 2.65 7.89 -38.79
C PHE A 261 3.71 7.02 -38.10
N ARG A 262 4.94 7.04 -38.62
CA ARG A 262 6.15 6.63 -37.91
C ARG A 262 6.63 7.83 -37.10
N GLN A 263 6.51 7.76 -35.78
CA GLN A 263 7.41 8.40 -34.82
C GLN A 263 7.51 7.40 -33.66
N GLY A 264 8.63 6.72 -33.41
CA GLY A 264 9.97 7.29 -33.28
C GLY A 264 10.19 7.60 -31.80
N TRP A 265 10.30 6.57 -30.95
CA TRP A 265 10.79 6.74 -29.58
C TRP A 265 12.33 6.66 -29.62
N PRO A 266 13.06 7.76 -29.30
CA PRO A 266 14.51 7.73 -29.26
C PRO A 266 15.00 7.25 -27.89
N GLY A 267 16.08 6.47 -27.88
CA GLY A 267 16.91 6.32 -26.68
C GLY A 267 16.78 5.00 -25.89
N GLN A 268 16.88 3.85 -26.55
CA GLN A 268 17.37 2.63 -25.89
C GLN A 268 18.89 2.54 -26.12
N PRO A 269 19.74 2.76 -25.11
CA PRO A 269 21.13 2.35 -25.22
C PRO A 269 21.18 0.81 -25.25
N ARG A 270 21.74 0.27 -26.34
CA ARG A 270 22.23 -1.11 -26.36
C ARG A 270 23.29 -1.25 -25.26
N ARG A 271 23.00 -1.99 -24.20
CA ARG A 271 24.01 -2.70 -23.39
C ARG A 271 23.91 -4.15 -23.83
N ILE A 272 24.77 -4.69 -24.69
CA ILE A 272 26.21 -4.99 -24.56
C ILE A 272 26.69 -5.17 -23.11
N ILE A 273 27.27 -6.36 -22.91
CA ILE A 273 28.25 -6.81 -21.91
C ILE A 273 27.76 -6.96 -20.45
N ASP A 274 28.20 -7.96 -19.67
CA ASP A 274 29.36 -8.84 -19.82
C ASP A 274 29.12 -10.19 -19.13
N SER A 275 29.56 -11.24 -19.80
CA SER A 275 30.00 -12.50 -19.19
C SER A 275 31.19 -12.22 -18.28
N TYR A 276 31.08 -12.48 -16.97
CA TYR A 276 32.26 -12.48 -16.10
C TYR A 276 32.25 -13.67 -15.15
N GLU A 277 33.33 -14.44 -15.25
CA GLU A 277 33.68 -15.58 -14.43
C GLU A 277 34.23 -15.13 -13.07
N PRO A 278 33.77 -15.70 -11.95
CA PRO A 278 34.56 -15.75 -10.75
C PRO A 278 35.48 -16.97 -10.79
N GLY A 279 36.79 -16.73 -10.80
CA GLY A 279 37.83 -17.74 -10.59
C GLY A 279 37.73 -18.42 -9.21
N PRO A 280 38.40 -19.56 -9.02
CA PRO A 280 38.17 -20.43 -7.87
C PRO A 280 38.73 -19.84 -6.57
N LEU A 281 37.92 -19.92 -5.50
CA LEU A 281 38.34 -19.74 -4.13
C LEU A 281 39.35 -20.84 -3.76
N SER A 282 40.54 -20.43 -3.31
CA SER A 282 41.53 -21.35 -2.77
C SER A 282 41.14 -21.80 -1.35
N PRO A 283 41.46 -23.04 -0.95
CA PRO A 283 41.16 -23.54 0.39
C PRO A 283 42.10 -22.95 1.44
N ILE A 284 41.51 -22.47 2.52
CA ILE A 284 42.17 -22.02 3.74
C ILE A 284 42.95 -23.21 4.33
N ARG A 285 44.28 -23.11 4.37
CA ARG A 285 45.11 -23.95 5.24
C ARG A 285 45.14 -23.31 6.62
N HIS A 286 44.64 -24.01 7.62
CA HIS A 286 45.06 -23.78 9.00
C HIS A 286 46.54 -24.16 9.15
N PRO A 287 47.26 -23.49 10.05
CA PRO A 287 48.23 -24.21 10.85
C PRO A 287 47.92 -24.07 12.35
N ASN A 288 48.09 -25.21 13.02
CA ASN A 288 48.34 -25.32 14.45
C ASN A 288 49.38 -24.29 14.91
N CYS A 289 49.02 -23.51 15.93
CA CYS A 289 49.79 -23.15 17.11
C CYS A 289 48.97 -22.13 17.91
#